data_AF-A0A1L7NK47-F1
#
_entry.id   AF-A0A1L7NK47-F1
#
_cell.length_a   1.000
_cell.length_b   1.000
_cell.length_c   1.000
_cell.angle_alpha   90.00
_cell.angle_beta   90.00
_cell.angle_gamma   90.00
#
_symmetry.space_group_name_H-M   'P 1'
#
loop_
_entity.id
_entity.type
_entity.pdbx_description
1 polymer ?
#
loop_
_entity_poly.entity_id
_entity_poly.type
_entity_poly.pdbx_seq_one_letter_code
_entity_poly.pdbx_strand_id
1 'polypeptide(L)'
;MDELGPTTTSWGSGAGEDVDVRALRRYNRLLGVLLDIGEWACIGLLPCVAVAAIWLVTQTNFENVVFYDGTDSICIYDGTTGEIRNVE
;
A
#
# COMPACT_ATOMS: atom_id res chain seq x y z
N MET A 1 43.69 45.33 3.40
CA MET A 1 43.07 44.09 2.89
C MET A 1 43.50 43.03 3.87
N ASP A 2 42.71 42.83 4.92
CA ASP A 2 42.99 41.81 5.93
C ASP A 2 42.09 40.61 5.60
N GLU A 3 42.70 39.52 5.15
CA GLU A 3 42.02 38.25 4.98
C GLU A 3 41.66 37.70 6.37
N LEU A 4 40.37 37.79 6.73
CA LEU A 4 39.85 37.13 7.92
C LEU A 4 39.91 35.61 7.72
N GLY A 5 40.91 34.98 8.35
CA GLY A 5 41.04 33.54 8.43
C GLY A 5 39.89 32.87 9.22
N PRO A 6 39.76 31.54 9.12
CA PRO A 6 38.64 30.79 9.69
C PRO A 6 38.52 30.96 11.20
N THR A 7 37.36 31.41 11.67
CA THR A 7 37.07 31.62 13.10
C THR A 7 36.88 30.27 13.80
N THR A 8 37.83 29.90 14.64
CA THR A 8 37.81 28.70 15.46
C THR A 8 37.46 29.05 16.90
N THR A 9 36.45 28.39 17.46
CA THR A 9 36.03 28.56 18.86
C THR A 9 36.11 27.23 19.61
N SER A 10 36.06 27.24 20.95
CA SER A 10 36.00 26.02 21.77
C SER A 10 34.78 25.13 21.48
N TRP A 11 33.80 25.65 20.74
CA TRP A 11 32.60 24.95 20.28
C TRP A 11 32.72 24.40 18.85
N GLY A 12 33.86 24.63 18.18
CA GLY A 12 34.14 24.14 16.83
C GLY A 12 34.71 25.22 15.90
N SER A 13 35.25 24.77 14.76
CA SER A 13 35.54 25.63 13.61
C SER A 13 34.21 26.11 13.04
N GLY A 14 34.02 27.43 12.97
CA GLY A 14 32.94 28.01 12.19
C GLY A 14 33.20 27.65 10.73
N ALA A 15 32.56 26.59 10.26
CA ALA A 15 32.41 26.39 8.85
C ALA A 15 31.66 27.63 8.35
N GLY A 16 32.28 28.42 7.49
CA GLY A 16 31.63 29.53 6.79
C GLY A 16 30.52 29.10 5.84
N GLU A 17 30.00 27.88 6.00
CA GLU A 17 28.75 27.42 5.43
C GLU A 17 27.67 27.66 6.49
N ASP A 18 27.00 28.80 6.35
CA ASP A 18 25.69 29.03 6.91
C ASP A 18 24.87 27.75 6.75
N VAL A 19 24.58 27.06 7.86
CA VAL A 19 23.62 25.95 7.86
C VAL A 19 22.36 26.49 7.20
N ASP A 20 22.06 26.02 5.98
CA ASP A 20 21.03 26.64 5.16
C ASP A 20 19.64 26.29 5.70
N VAL A 21 19.23 27.06 6.71
CA VAL A 21 17.94 26.95 7.41
C VAL A 21 16.77 27.02 6.43
N ARG A 22 16.97 27.62 5.25
CA ARG A 22 15.95 27.68 4.19
C ARG A 22 15.82 26.34 3.48
N ALA A 23 16.93 25.67 3.19
CA ALA A 23 16.92 24.33 2.61
C ALA A 23 16.22 23.34 3.56
N LEU A 24 16.54 23.38 4.85
CA LEU A 24 15.91 22.52 5.86
C LEU A 24 14.40 22.79 6.01
N ARG A 25 13.99 24.06 6.03
CA ARG A 25 12.56 24.43 6.10
C ARG A 25 11.80 23.96 4.85
N ARG A 26 12.41 24.05 3.67
CA ARG A 26 11.81 23.59 2.41
C ARG A 26 11.65 22.07 2.41
N TYR A 27 12.65 21.35 2.88
CA TYR A 27 12.60 19.89 3.00
C TYR A 27 11.51 19.43 3.97
N ASN A 28 11.43 20.03 5.17
CA ASN A 28 10.37 19.71 6.14
C ASN A 28 8.96 20.02 5.60
N ARG A 29 8.80 21.07 4.79
CA ARG A 29 7.52 21.36 4.14
C ARG A 29 7.13 20.27 3.14
N LEU A 30 8.10 19.77 2.35
CA LEU A 30 7.85 18.67 1.40
C LEU A 30 7.46 17.38 2.13
N LEU A 31 8.16 17.05 3.22
CA LEU A 31 7.82 15.91 4.07
C LEU A 31 6.40 16.03 4.64
N GLY A 32 6.00 17.22 5.09
CA GLY A 32 4.65 17.46 5.58
C GLY A 32 3.57 17.21 4.52
N VAL A 33 3.80 17.67 3.29
CA VAL A 33 2.86 17.42 2.17
C VAL A 33 2.81 15.92 1.81
N LEU A 34 3.96 15.24 1.78
CA LEU A 34 4.00 13.80 1.50
C LEU A 34 3.26 12.99 2.57
N LEU A 35 3.38 13.39 3.83
CA LEU A 35 2.70 12.72 4.94
C LEU A 35 1.19 12.89 4.86
N ASP A 36 0.71 14.11 4.56
CA ASP A 36 -0.71 14.40 4.35
C ASP A 36 -1.29 13.60 3.17
N ILE A 37 -0.58 13.56 2.02
CA ILE A 37 -0.97 12.72 0.88
C ILE A 37 -1.02 11.25 1.27
N GLY A 38 -0.05 10.76 2.04
CA GLY A 38 -0.01 9.39 2.52
C GLY A 38 -1.21 9.05 3.41
N GLU A 39 -1.61 9.98 4.29
CA GLU A 39 -2.79 9.82 5.14
C GLU A 39 -4.08 9.73 4.31
N TRP A 40 -4.27 10.64 3.35
CA TRP A 40 -5.41 10.60 2.43
C TRP A 40 -5.43 9.34 1.58
N ALA A 41 -4.27 8.88 1.10
CA ALA A 41 -4.14 7.64 0.36
C ALA A 41 -4.57 6.44 1.21
N CYS A 42 -4.14 6.36 2.48
CA CYS A 42 -4.54 5.30 3.40
C CYS A 42 -6.05 5.32 3.67
N ILE A 43 -6.63 6.50 3.89
CA ILE A 43 -8.08 6.67 4.12
C ILE A 43 -8.88 6.20 2.89
N GLY A 44 -8.40 6.47 1.67
CA GLY A 44 -9.04 6.00 0.44
C GLY A 44 -8.82 4.51 0.17
N LEU A 45 -7.66 3.97 0.49
CA LEU A 45 -7.28 2.59 0.16
C LEU A 45 -8.01 1.57 1.03
N LEU A 46 -8.20 1.85 2.33
CA LEU A 46 -8.93 0.98 3.25
C LEU A 46 -10.35 0.59 2.78
N PRO A 47 -11.24 1.53 2.44
CA PRO A 47 -12.58 1.19 1.96
C PRO A 47 -12.53 0.50 0.59
N CYS A 48 -11.61 0.86 -0.31
CA CYS A 48 -11.42 0.17 -1.57
C CYS A 48 -11.06 -1.31 -1.38
N VAL A 49 -10.13 -1.60 -0.45
CA VAL A 49 -9.76 -2.97 -0.10
C VAL A 49 -10.93 -3.72 0.54
N ALA A 50 -11.69 -3.07 1.43
CA ALA A 50 -12.86 -3.68 2.05
C ALA A 50 -13.92 -4.05 1.00
N VAL A 51 -14.23 -3.14 0.08
CA VAL A 51 -15.18 -3.39 -1.02
C VAL A 51 -14.68 -4.50 -1.94
N ALA A 52 -13.41 -4.49 -2.30
CA ALA A 52 -12.81 -5.55 -3.13
C ALA A 52 -12.87 -6.92 -2.44
N ALA A 53 -12.63 -6.98 -1.13
CA ALA A 53 -12.74 -8.22 -0.36
C ALA A 53 -14.18 -8.73 -0.31
N ILE A 54 -15.16 -7.86 -0.04
CA ILE A 54 -16.59 -8.23 -0.07
C ILE A 54 -16.98 -8.74 -1.46
N TRP A 55 -16.58 -8.02 -2.51
CA TRP A 55 -16.85 -8.40 -3.89
C TRP A 55 -16.26 -9.77 -4.24
N LEU A 56 -15.01 -10.03 -3.83
CA LEU A 56 -14.40 -11.33 -4.04
C LEU A 56 -15.22 -12.42 -3.37
N VAL A 57 -15.54 -12.28 -2.09
CA VAL A 57 -16.30 -13.28 -1.33
C VAL A 57 -17.66 -13.58 -1.95
N THR A 58 -18.39 -12.57 -2.43
CA THR A 58 -19.72 -12.78 -3.01
C THR A 58 -19.68 -13.36 -4.43
N GLN A 59 -18.61 -13.15 -5.18
CA GLN A 59 -18.46 -13.66 -6.55
C GLN A 59 -17.78 -15.04 -6.58
N THR A 60 -16.94 -15.36 -5.60
CA THR A 60 -16.36 -16.71 -5.48
C THR A 60 -17.42 -17.71 -5.05
N ASN A 61 -17.64 -18.71 -5.90
CA ASN A 61 -18.51 -19.84 -5.59
C ASN A 61 -17.75 -20.88 -4.78
N PHE A 62 -17.99 -20.87 -3.47
CA PHE A 62 -17.41 -21.84 -2.53
C PHE A 62 -18.18 -23.16 -2.49
N GLU A 63 -19.31 -23.26 -3.17
CA GLU A 63 -20.22 -24.42 -3.13
C GLU A 63 -20.00 -25.42 -4.26
N ASN A 64 -18.97 -25.30 -5.10
CA ASN A 64 -18.70 -26.35 -6.09
C ASN A 64 -18.28 -27.66 -5.40
N VAL A 65 -19.18 -28.64 -5.41
CA VAL A 65 -18.96 -29.96 -4.83
C VAL A 65 -18.89 -30.99 -5.95
N VAL A 66 -17.80 -31.77 -5.94
CA VAL A 66 -17.63 -32.90 -6.84
C VAL A 66 -18.14 -34.16 -6.14
N PHE A 67 -19.19 -34.75 -6.69
CA PHE A 67 -19.73 -36.02 -6.23
C PHE A 67 -19.13 -37.15 -7.08
N TYR A 68 -18.30 -37.97 -6.43
CA TYR A 68 -17.73 -39.17 -7.03
C TYR A 68 -18.34 -40.40 -6.38
N ASP A 69 -19.20 -41.11 -7.12
CA ASP A 69 -19.92 -42.30 -6.66
C ASP A 69 -19.28 -43.62 -7.16
N GLY A 70 -18.04 -43.56 -7.66
CA GLY A 70 -17.31 -44.74 -8.15
C GLY A 70 -17.77 -45.26 -9.52
N THR A 71 -18.68 -44.57 -10.20
CA THR A 71 -19.01 -44.74 -11.62
C THR A 71 -18.06 -43.95 -12.52
N ASP A 72 -18.02 -44.26 -13.82
CA ASP A 72 -17.22 -43.53 -14.82
C ASP A 72 -17.68 -42.06 -14.99
N SER A 73 -18.91 -41.74 -14.60
CA SER A 73 -19.48 -40.38 -14.65
C SER A 73 -19.18 -39.58 -13.38
N ILE A 74 -18.68 -38.35 -13.54
CA ILE A 74 -18.43 -37.40 -12.45
C ILE A 74 -19.57 -36.36 -12.42
N CYS A 75 -20.21 -36.21 -11.26
CA CYS A 75 -21.23 -35.18 -11.05
C CYS A 75 -20.61 -33.96 -10.38
N ILE A 76 -20.73 -32.79 -11.01
CA ILE A 76 -20.28 -31.51 -10.45
C ILE A 76 -21.53 -30.69 -10.13
N TYR A 77 -21.72 -30.34 -8.85
CA TYR A 77 -22.69 -29.33 -8.47
C TYR A 77 -22.09 -27.95 -8.73
N ASP A 78 -22.77 -27.18 -9.58
CA ASP A 78 -22.38 -25.81 -9.88
C ASP A 78 -23.16 -24.86 -8.95
N GLY A 79 -22.45 -24.31 -7.96
CA GLY A 79 -23.04 -23.39 -6.98
C GLY A 79 -23.58 -22.09 -7.60
N THR A 80 -23.18 -21.76 -8.84
CA THR A 80 -23.67 -20.55 -9.53
C THR A 80 -25.07 -20.73 -10.11
N THR A 81 -25.35 -21.90 -10.68
CA THR A 81 -26.61 -22.20 -11.38
C THR A 81 -27.57 -23.02 -10.53
N GLY A 82 -27.06 -23.66 -9.48
CA GLY A 82 -27.80 -24.64 -8.67
C GLY A 82 -28.06 -25.95 -9.42
N GLU A 83 -27.41 -26.16 -10.56
CA GLU A 83 -27.58 -27.35 -11.40
C GLU A 83 -26.48 -28.39 -11.13
N ILE A 84 -26.86 -29.66 -11.16
CA ILE A 84 -25.92 -30.77 -11.13
C ILE A 84 -25.61 -31.13 -12.58
N ARG A 85 -24.35 -30.96 -12.98
CA ARG A 85 -23.88 -31.31 -14.33
C ARG A 85 -23.17 -32.66 -14.27
N ASN A 86 -23.61 -33.58 -15.12
CA ASN A 86 -22.93 -34.85 -15.33
C ASN A 86 -21.82 -34.66 -16.38
N VAL A 87 -20.61 -35.07 -16.06
CA VAL A 87 -19.45 -35.06 -16.95
C VAL A 87 -19.03 -36.52 -17.13
N GLU A 88 -19.20 -37.05 -18.35
CA GLU A 88 -18.65 -38.35 -18.78
C GLU A 88 -17.15 -38.28 -19.03
#